data_AF-G8R2T7-F1
#
_entry.id   AF-G8R2T7-F1
#
_cell.length_a   1.000
_cell.length_b   1.000
_cell.length_c   1.000
_cell.angle_alpha   90.00
_cell.angle_beta   90.00
_cell.angle_gamma   90.00
#
_symmetry.space_group_name_H-M   'P 1'
#
loop_
_entity.id
_entity.type
_entity.pdbx_description
1 polymer ?
#
loop_
_entity_poly.entity_id
_entity_poly.type
_entity_poly.pdbx_seq_one_letter_code
_entity_poly.pdbx_strand_id
1 'polypeptide(L)'
;MTYVPDPNETQEGQLRRAYSLGLKLKNSGLDEEVIYARLEKQGISEEVAKEVAANISIQRKEDLVKEEQPFYYSALVKVGAGILIAIVSLIVAPDQIIIPVGFILGGIILAISSKQKIK
;
A
#
# COMPACT_ATOMS: atom_id res chain seq x y z
N MET A 1 23.27 -1.44 -31.21
CA MET A 1 22.21 -1.90 -32.14
C MET A 1 21.03 -1.01 -31.87
N THR A 2 20.90 0.09 -32.60
CA THR A 2 19.85 1.10 -32.38
C THR A 2 18.53 0.58 -32.93
N TYR A 3 17.51 0.56 -32.08
CA TYR A 3 16.15 0.16 -32.44
C TYR A 3 15.60 1.11 -33.52
N VAL A 4 15.11 0.53 -34.61
CA VAL A 4 14.39 1.25 -35.67
C VAL A 4 12.90 1.01 -35.43
N PRO A 5 12.12 2.04 -35.08
CA PRO A 5 10.70 1.89 -34.79
C PRO A 5 9.95 1.38 -36.04
N ASP A 6 8.97 0.50 -35.82
CA ASP A 6 8.07 0.00 -36.87
C ASP A 6 7.27 1.19 -37.43
N PRO A 7 7.38 1.50 -38.74
CA PRO A 7 6.73 2.65 -39.35
C PRO A 7 5.19 2.59 -39.36
N ASN A 8 4.58 1.45 -39.03
CA ASN A 8 3.13 1.29 -38.94
C ASN A 8 2.57 1.33 -37.51
N GLU A 9 3.40 1.58 -36.50
CA GLU A 9 2.96 1.64 -35.12
C GLU A 9 2.67 3.08 -34.67
N THR A 10 1.40 3.38 -34.35
CA THR A 10 1.01 4.68 -33.79
C THR A 10 1.73 4.92 -32.46
N GLN A 11 2.16 6.17 -32.18
CA GLN A 11 2.85 6.53 -30.92
C GLN A 11 2.08 6.06 -29.67
N GLU A 12 0.75 6.12 -29.70
CA GLU A 12 -0.13 5.60 -28.64
C GLU A 12 -0.01 4.09 -28.41
N GLY A 13 0.24 3.31 -29.47
CA GLY A 13 0.42 1.87 -29.40
C GLY A 13 1.71 1.48 -28.68
N GLN A 14 2.80 2.20 -28.96
CA GLN A 14 4.09 1.99 -28.28
C GLN A 14 4.00 2.35 -26.80
N LEU A 15 3.36 3.48 -26.47
CA LEU A 15 3.12 3.90 -25.10
C LEU A 15 2.27 2.88 -24.33
N ARG A 16 1.16 2.39 -24.92
CA ARG A 16 0.33 1.36 -24.30
C ARG A 16 1.10 0.08 -24.02
N ARG A 17 1.92 -0.38 -24.97
CA ARG A 17 2.77 -1.57 -24.77
C ARG A 17 3.76 -1.33 -23.65
N ALA A 18 4.44 -0.18 -23.64
CA ALA A 18 5.40 0.19 -22.62
C ALA A 18 4.80 0.21 -21.22
N TYR A 19 3.65 0.87 -21.05
CA TYR A 19 2.92 0.88 -19.78
C TYR A 19 2.47 -0.52 -19.36
N SER A 20 1.99 -1.35 -20.29
CA SER A 20 1.55 -2.70 -19.96
C SER A 20 2.69 -3.59 -19.44
N LEU A 21 3.89 -3.46 -20.03
CA LEU A 21 5.08 -4.18 -19.61
C LEU A 21 5.63 -3.63 -18.31
N GLY A 22 5.70 -2.30 -18.20
CA GLY A 22 6.13 -1.64 -16.98
C GLY A 22 5.24 -2.00 -15.79
N LEU A 23 3.90 -2.05 -15.97
CA LEU A 23 2.96 -2.40 -14.90
C LEU A 23 3.19 -3.83 -14.38
N LYS A 24 3.57 -4.78 -15.25
CA LYS A 24 3.96 -6.12 -14.83
C LYS A 24 5.23 -6.10 -13.96
N LEU A 25 6.14 -5.17 -14.22
CA LEU A 25 7.36 -4.97 -13.44
C LEU A 25 7.10 -4.17 -12.16
N LYS A 26 5.98 -3.44 -12.04
CA LYS A 26 5.63 -2.67 -10.84
C LYS A 26 5.66 -3.52 -9.57
N ASN A 27 5.16 -4.74 -9.58
CA ASN A 27 5.09 -5.56 -8.36
C ASN A 27 6.37 -6.38 -8.09
N SER A 28 7.37 -6.30 -8.97
CA SER A 28 8.58 -7.13 -8.88
C SER A 28 9.69 -6.54 -8.00
N GLY A 29 9.45 -5.40 -7.35
CA GLY A 29 10.41 -4.77 -6.42
C GLY A 29 11.69 -4.23 -7.07
N LEU A 30 11.78 -4.23 -8.41
CA LEU A 30 12.96 -3.79 -9.15
C LEU A 30 13.14 -2.27 -9.09
N ASP A 31 14.39 -1.81 -9.05
CA ASP A 31 14.75 -0.40 -9.14
C ASP A 31 14.39 0.19 -10.52
N GLU A 32 14.24 1.51 -10.57
CA GLU A 32 13.86 2.27 -11.77
C GLU A 32 14.79 1.96 -12.95
N GLU A 33 16.10 1.94 -12.71
CA GLU A 33 17.13 1.64 -13.71
C GLU A 33 16.98 0.21 -14.29
N VAL A 34 16.58 -0.74 -13.44
CA VAL A 34 16.37 -2.13 -13.86
C VAL A 34 15.07 -2.27 -14.65
N ILE A 35 14.03 -1.50 -14.31
CA ILE A 35 12.78 -1.43 -15.08
C ILE A 35 13.08 -0.83 -16.46
N TYR A 36 13.80 0.29 -16.51
CA TYR A 36 14.24 0.92 -17.75
C TYR A 36 15.01 -0.05 -18.65
N ALA A 37 16.06 -0.69 -18.12
CA ALA A 37 16.88 -1.63 -18.89
C ALA A 37 16.07 -2.85 -19.41
N ARG A 38 15.02 -3.27 -18.69
CA ARG A 38 14.12 -4.33 -19.15
C ARG A 38 13.17 -3.86 -20.26
N LEU A 39 12.67 -2.63 -20.18
CA LEU A 39 11.82 -2.04 -21.22
C LEU A 39 12.62 -1.79 -22.51
N GLU A 40 13.85 -1.30 -22.39
CA GLU A 40 14.76 -1.13 -23.54
C GLU A 40 15.06 -2.48 -24.22
N LYS A 41 15.35 -3.53 -23.43
CA LYS A 41 15.52 -4.91 -23.94
C LYS A 41 14.29 -5.48 -24.64
N GLN A 42 13.10 -4.97 -24.34
CA GLN A 42 11.84 -5.36 -25.01
C GLN A 42 11.62 -4.61 -26.33
N GLY A 43 12.56 -3.76 -26.73
CA GLY A 43 12.48 -2.97 -27.96
C GLY A 43 11.66 -1.69 -27.81
N ILE A 44 11.56 -1.14 -26.60
CA ILE A 44 10.93 0.16 -26.36
C ILE A 44 11.96 1.26 -26.55
N SER A 45 11.56 2.37 -27.17
CA SER A 45 12.43 3.52 -27.34
C SER A 45 12.94 4.03 -25.99
N GLU A 46 14.18 4.48 -25.97
CA GLU A 46 14.87 4.94 -24.75
C GLU A 46 14.07 6.00 -24.00
N GLU A 47 13.51 6.97 -24.73
CA GLU A 47 12.74 8.09 -24.16
C GLU A 47 11.46 7.61 -23.48
N VAL A 48 10.71 6.72 -24.14
CA VAL A 48 9.47 6.14 -23.58
C VAL A 48 9.77 5.17 -22.43
N ALA A 49 10.81 4.36 -22.55
CA ALA A 49 11.23 3.44 -21.50
C ALA A 49 11.60 4.18 -20.21
N LYS A 50 12.30 5.31 -20.33
CA LYS A 50 12.69 6.16 -19.20
C LYS A 50 11.48 6.80 -18.54
N GLU A 51 10.57 7.37 -19.33
CA GLU A 51 9.33 7.97 -18.81
C GLU A 51 8.47 6.94 -18.07
N VAL A 52 8.28 5.76 -18.67
CA VAL A 52 7.47 4.69 -18.07
C VAL A 52 8.11 4.14 -16.79
N ALA A 53 9.43 3.94 -16.78
CA ALA A 53 10.14 3.48 -15.58
C ALA A 53 10.00 4.48 -14.42
N ALA A 54 10.18 5.77 -14.68
CA ALA A 54 10.02 6.83 -13.68
C ALA A 54 8.59 6.85 -13.13
N ASN A 55 7.57 6.88 -14.00
CA ASN A 55 6.17 6.95 -13.58
C ASN A 55 5.75 5.73 -12.75
N ILE A 56 6.24 4.54 -13.10
CA ILE A 56 5.92 3.32 -12.35
C ILE A 56 6.63 3.26 -11.01
N SER A 57 7.86 3.77 -10.92
CA SER A 57 8.56 3.87 -9.65
C SER A 57 7.85 4.82 -8.67
N ILE A 58 7.31 5.93 -9.17
CA ILE A 58 6.51 6.90 -8.41
C ILE A 58 5.21 6.25 -7.94
N GLN A 59 4.45 5.64 -8.85
CA GLN A 59 3.19 4.97 -8.50
C GLN A 59 3.40 3.88 -7.45
N ARG A 60 4.49 3.10 -7.53
CA ARG A 60 4.80 2.11 -6.50
C ARG A 60 5.03 2.76 -5.14
N LYS A 61 5.79 3.85 -5.08
CA LYS A 61 6.03 4.57 -3.81
C LYS A 61 4.71 5.09 -3.22
N GLU A 62 3.82 5.63 -4.05
CA GLU A 62 2.49 6.06 -3.59
C GLU A 62 1.63 4.91 -3.10
N ASP A 63 1.65 3.76 -3.79
CA ASP A 63 0.90 2.57 -3.39
C ASP A 63 1.39 2.03 -2.04
N LEU A 64 2.71 2.00 -1.82
CA LEU A 64 3.29 1.60 -0.53
C LEU A 64 2.85 2.52 0.61
N VAL A 65 2.86 3.85 0.38
CA VAL A 65 2.39 4.82 1.38
C VAL A 65 0.90 4.66 1.66
N LYS A 66 0.07 4.41 0.63
CA LYS A 66 -1.36 4.15 0.81
C LYS A 66 -1.63 2.85 1.56
N GLU A 67 -0.83 1.82 1.34
CA GLU A 67 -0.95 0.52 2.01
C GLU A 67 -0.53 0.56 3.50
N GLU A 68 0.29 1.53 3.90
CA GLU A 68 0.60 1.79 5.32
C GLU A 68 -0.52 2.55 6.08
N GLN A 69 -1.32 3.37 5.39
CA GLN A 69 -2.43 4.12 6.02
C GLN A 69 -3.62 3.32 6.61
N PRO A 70 -4.06 2.13 6.11
CA PRO A 70 -5.23 1.42 6.64
C PRO A 70 -5.12 1.04 8.12
N PHE A 71 -3.91 0.92 8.67
CA PHE A 71 -3.72 0.59 10.09
C PHE A 71 -4.09 1.74 11.03
N TYR A 72 -3.86 3.00 10.65
CA TYR A 72 -4.09 4.13 11.56
C TYR A 72 -5.58 4.37 11.79
N TYR A 73 -6.38 4.32 10.72
CA TYR A 73 -7.83 4.54 10.81
C TYR A 73 -8.52 3.40 11.56
N SER A 74 -8.13 2.15 11.30
CA SER A 74 -8.70 0.99 11.99
C SER A 74 -8.34 0.94 13.48
N ALA A 75 -7.13 1.37 13.86
CA ALA A 75 -6.75 1.52 15.26
C ALA A 75 -7.58 2.60 15.96
N LEU A 76 -7.73 3.78 15.33
CA LEU A 76 -8.51 4.88 15.91
C LEU A 76 -9.99 4.49 16.12
N VAL A 77 -10.60 3.78 15.17
CA VAL A 77 -11.98 3.27 15.30
C VAL A 77 -12.12 2.28 16.46
N LYS A 78 -11.16 1.35 16.62
CA LYS A 78 -11.19 0.38 17.74
C LYS A 78 -11.04 1.05 19.10
N VAL A 79 -10.16 2.05 19.21
CA VAL A 79 -9.98 2.82 20.44
C VAL A 79 -11.25 3.64 20.74
N GLY A 80 -11.80 4.33 19.75
CA GLY A 80 -13.05 5.08 19.89
C GLY A 80 -14.23 4.21 20.32
N ALA A 81 -14.38 3.01 19.74
CA ALA A 81 -15.41 2.05 20.12
C ALA A 81 -15.25 1.59 21.58
N GLY A 82 -14.02 1.31 22.03
CA GLY A 82 -13.75 0.94 23.42
C GLY A 82 -14.11 2.03 24.42
N ILE A 83 -13.81 3.29 24.08
CA ILE A 83 -14.17 4.45 24.91
C ILE A 83 -15.69 4.60 25.01
N LEU A 84 -16.41 4.48 23.88
CA LEU A 84 -17.87 4.56 23.87
C LEU A 84 -18.51 3.46 24.75
N ILE A 85 -18.03 2.21 24.65
CA ILE A 85 -18.52 1.11 25.48
C ILE A 85 -18.26 1.36 26.97
N ALA A 86 -17.10 1.94 27.32
CA ALA A 86 -16.78 2.29 28.70
C ALA A 86 -17.72 3.38 29.25
N ILE A 87 -18.03 4.40 28.44
CA ILE A 87 -18.99 5.45 28.81
C ILE A 87 -20.40 4.87 29.01
N VAL A 88 -20.86 4.01 28.09
CA VAL A 88 -22.16 3.34 28.21
C VAL A 88 -22.21 2.48 29.49
N SER A 89 -21.13 1.78 29.81
CA SER A 89 -21.06 0.95 31.02
C SER A 89 -21.16 1.77 32.32
N LEU A 90 -20.59 2.98 32.36
CA LEU A 90 -20.71 3.89 33.50
C LEU A 90 -22.16 4.36 33.73
N ILE A 91 -22.95 4.51 32.66
CA ILE A 91 -24.36 4.96 32.74
C ILE A 91 -25.27 3.80 33.14
N VAL A 92 -25.04 2.60 32.60
CA VAL A 92 -25.91 1.43 32.81
C VAL A 92 -25.66 0.75 34.16
N ALA A 93 -24.42 0.75 34.66
CA ALA A 93 -24.05 0.09 35.91
C ALA A 93 -23.06 0.94 36.76
N PRO A 94 -23.51 2.09 37.30
CA PRO A 94 -22.64 3.04 38.01
C PRO A 94 -22.01 2.46 39.30
N ASP A 95 -22.65 1.48 39.93
CA ASP A 95 -22.20 0.87 41.20
C ASP A 95 -21.17 -0.27 41.00
N GLN A 96 -20.90 -0.66 39.75
CA GLN A 96 -19.97 -1.74 39.41
C GLN A 96 -18.77 -1.22 38.61
N ILE A 97 -17.94 -0.40 39.28
CA ILE A 97 -16.67 0.15 38.75
C ILE A 97 -15.72 -0.96 38.25
N ILE A 98 -15.89 -2.20 38.74
CA ILE A 98 -15.11 -3.38 38.35
C ILE A 98 -15.30 -3.75 36.87
N ILE A 99 -16.51 -3.57 36.31
CA ILE A 99 -16.80 -3.95 34.91
C ILE A 99 -16.05 -3.04 33.90
N PRO A 100 -16.13 -1.70 34.00
CA PRO A 100 -15.35 -0.80 33.13
C PRO A 100 -13.84 -1.04 33.21
N VAL A 101 -13.29 -1.23 34.43
CA VAL A 101 -11.87 -1.47 34.65
C VAL A 101 -11.43 -2.80 34.04
N GLY A 102 -12.26 -3.85 34.15
CA GLY A 102 -12.02 -5.15 33.52
C GLY A 102 -11.99 -5.08 31.99
N PHE A 103 -12.85 -4.27 31.37
CA PHE A 103 -12.84 -4.06 29.91
C PHE A 103 -11.57 -3.35 29.43
N ILE A 104 -11.12 -2.32 30.17
CA ILE A 104 -9.89 -1.58 29.83
C ILE A 104 -8.66 -2.49 29.97
N LEU A 105 -8.51 -3.17 31.11
CA LEU A 105 -7.40 -4.10 31.35
C LEU A 105 -7.42 -5.29 30.38
N GLY A 106 -8.60 -5.86 30.11
CA GLY A 106 -8.76 -6.94 29.14
C GLY A 106 -8.36 -6.53 27.73
N GLY A 107 -8.74 -5.32 27.30
CA GLY A 107 -8.34 -4.75 26.02
C GLY A 107 -6.82 -4.58 25.89
N ILE A 108 -6.15 -4.10 26.95
CA ILE A 108 -4.69 -3.94 26.99
C ILE A 108 -3.97 -5.30 26.90
N ILE A 109 -4.41 -6.31 27.66
CA ILE A 109 -3.81 -7.65 27.65
C ILE A 109 -3.99 -8.33 26.28
N LEU A 110 -5.18 -8.22 25.67
CA LEU A 110 -5.44 -8.72 24.32
C LEU A 110 -4.57 -8.03 23.27
N ALA A 111 -4.40 -6.72 23.35
CA ALA A 111 -3.56 -5.97 22.43
C ALA A 111 -2.09 -6.41 22.52
N ILE A 112 -1.57 -6.60 23.74
CA ILE A 112 -0.19 -7.09 23.96
C ILE A 112 -0.03 -8.52 23.42
N SER A 113 -0.99 -9.40 23.70
CA SER A 113 -0.96 -10.81 23.27
C SER A 113 -1.08 -10.96 21.75
N SER A 114 -1.90 -10.12 21.11
CA SER A 114 -2.04 -10.09 19.65
C SER A 114 -0.74 -9.63 18.97
N LYS A 115 -0.02 -8.68 19.57
CA LYS A 115 1.29 -8.21 19.06
C LYS A 115 2.37 -9.30 19.08
N GLN A 116 2.28 -10.27 19.99
CA GLN A 116 3.23 -11.40 20.06
C GLN A 116 2.96 -12.47 19.00
N LYS A 117 1.74 -12.57 18.48
CA LYS A 117 1.37 -13.56 17.45
C LYS A 117 1.75 -13.16 16.02
N ILE A 118 2.12 -11.90 15.80
CA ILE A 118 2.50 -11.34 14.48
C ILE A 118 4.04 -11.23 14.39
N LYS A 119 4.78 -12.16 14.99
CA LYS A 119 6.23 -12.27 14.90
C LYS A 119 6.59 -13.68 14.48
#